data_AF-A0AAV0AF30-F1
#
_entry.id   AF-A0AAV0AF30-F1
#
_cell.length_a   1.000
_cell.length_b   1.000
_cell.length_c   1.000
_cell.angle_alpha   90.00
_cell.angle_beta   90.00
_cell.angle_gamma   90.00
#
_symmetry.space_group_name_H-M   'P 1'
#
loop_
_entity.id
_entity.type
_entity.pdbx_description
1 polymer ?
#
loop_
_entity_poly.entity_id
_entity_poly.type
_entity_poly.pdbx_seq_one_letter_code
_entity_poly.pdbx_strand_id
1 'polypeptide(L)'
;EEEEEEEEEEDVCLICAEPIEYYAIGVCSHQTCHICCLRMRALYKKRDCPLCKTELPAVVFTTQSGALLSSFDFSRMPYKDPHLSIYCETLEQMENLLSHLKFNCPHPDCDAIQSNWKDLKYHTSAVHDLVLCDLCCSNKQVFSHEHTLFTSKGLITHRNNGSVGIPGFRGLKRGESAEITADDGFKGHPKCQFCKIYFYDNDQLYKHCKEKHEQCFICVRNDTGRLQYYTNYQHLETHFWDDHYLC
;
A
#
# COMPACT_ATOMS: atom_id res chain seq x y z
N GLU A 1 -17.62 -25.09 -41.86
CA GLU A 1 -16.76 -25.37 -40.70
C GLU A 1 -16.56 -24.03 -40.03
N GLU A 2 -17.46 -23.72 -39.11
CA GLU A 2 -17.33 -22.56 -38.23
C GLU A 2 -16.50 -23.06 -37.04
N GLU A 3 -15.29 -22.53 -36.90
CA GLU A 3 -14.44 -22.78 -35.75
C GLU A 3 -15.13 -22.14 -34.54
N GLU A 4 -15.64 -22.96 -33.63
CA GLU A 4 -16.04 -22.52 -32.29
C GLU A 4 -14.76 -22.10 -31.56
N GLU A 5 -14.49 -20.80 -31.50
CA GLU A 5 -13.53 -20.23 -30.56
C GLU A 5 -14.04 -20.56 -29.14
N GLU A 6 -13.44 -21.56 -28.49
CA GLU A 6 -13.62 -21.77 -27.05
C GLU A 6 -13.16 -20.48 -26.35
N GLU A 7 -14.12 -19.68 -25.86
CA GLU A 7 -13.82 -18.54 -24.99
C GLU A 7 -13.09 -19.10 -23.76
N GLU A 8 -11.76 -18.96 -23.72
CA GLU A 8 -10.96 -19.24 -22.53
C GLU A 8 -11.50 -18.35 -21.40
N GLU A 9 -12.29 -18.92 -20.47
CA GLU A 9 -12.69 -18.22 -19.26
C GLU A 9 -11.41 -17.84 -18.49
N GLU A 10 -10.97 -16.58 -18.62
CA GLU A 10 -9.84 -16.06 -17.88
C GLU A 10 -10.17 -16.11 -16.37
N ASP A 11 -9.48 -17.00 -15.65
CA ASP A 11 -9.63 -17.13 -14.20
C ASP A 11 -9.27 -15.80 -13.51
N VAL A 12 -10.24 -15.21 -12.80
CA VAL A 12 -10.09 -13.92 -12.11
C VAL A 12 -9.71 -14.12 -10.64
N CYS A 13 -8.78 -13.30 -10.14
CA CYS A 13 -8.36 -13.35 -8.75
C CYS A 13 -9.45 -12.84 -7.80
N LEU A 14 -9.87 -13.67 -6.85
CA LEU A 14 -10.88 -13.33 -5.83
C LEU A 14 -10.49 -12.16 -4.90
N ILE A 15 -9.22 -11.72 -4.90
CA ILE A 15 -8.72 -10.66 -4.02
C ILE A 15 -8.66 -9.32 -4.72
N CYS A 16 -8.06 -9.27 -5.92
CA CYS A 16 -7.89 -8.03 -6.67
C CYS A 16 -8.87 -7.86 -7.82
N ALA A 17 -9.66 -8.89 -8.15
CA ALA A 17 -10.58 -8.92 -9.29
C ALA A 17 -9.91 -8.66 -10.65
N GLU A 18 -8.61 -9.00 -10.76
CA GLU A 18 -7.84 -8.93 -12.00
C GLU A 18 -7.58 -10.36 -12.54
N PRO A 19 -7.40 -10.54 -13.86
CA PRO A 19 -7.04 -11.82 -14.46
C PRO A 19 -5.77 -12.43 -13.83
N ILE A 20 -5.75 -13.76 -13.68
CA ILE A 20 -4.62 -14.49 -13.11
C ILE A 20 -3.64 -14.89 -14.21
N GLU A 21 -2.49 -14.23 -14.28
CA GLU A 21 -1.37 -14.70 -15.15
C GLU A 21 -0.66 -15.94 -14.56
N TYR A 22 -0.45 -15.93 -13.24
CA TYR A 22 0.16 -17.03 -12.49
C TYR A 22 -0.57 -17.26 -11.18
N TYR A 23 -0.85 -18.52 -10.88
CA TYR A 23 -1.42 -18.99 -9.62
C TYR A 23 -0.35 -19.10 -8.55
N ALA A 24 -0.65 -18.58 -7.37
CA ALA A 24 0.10 -18.78 -6.16
C ALA A 24 -0.52 -19.91 -5.34
N ILE A 25 0.20 -21.03 -5.22
CA ILE A 25 -0.27 -22.25 -4.57
C ILE A 25 0.54 -22.52 -3.30
N GLY A 26 -0.16 -22.76 -2.20
CA GLY A 26 0.42 -23.11 -0.91
C GLY A 26 -0.20 -24.38 -0.31
N VAL A 27 0.14 -24.69 0.94
CA VAL A 27 -0.29 -25.93 1.63
C VAL A 27 -1.81 -26.04 1.81
N CYS A 28 -2.53 -24.91 1.77
CA CYS A 28 -3.98 -24.88 1.96
C CYS A 28 -4.78 -24.99 0.66
N SER A 29 -4.14 -25.25 -0.48
CA SER A 29 -4.72 -25.41 -1.83
C SER A 29 -5.58 -24.26 -2.38
N HIS A 30 -5.80 -23.20 -1.62
CA HIS A 30 -6.40 -21.95 -2.09
C HIS A 30 -5.54 -21.29 -3.17
N GLN A 31 -6.16 -20.91 -4.27
CA GLN A 31 -5.53 -20.24 -5.39
C GLN A 31 -5.78 -18.74 -5.34
N THR A 32 -4.72 -17.99 -5.56
CA THR A 32 -4.73 -16.52 -5.65
C THR A 32 -3.76 -16.10 -6.73
N CYS A 33 -3.86 -14.88 -7.28
CA CYS A 33 -2.83 -14.43 -8.21
C CYS A 33 -1.47 -14.23 -7.50
N HIS A 34 -0.41 -14.42 -8.27
CA HIS A 34 0.96 -14.20 -7.83
C HIS A 34 1.20 -12.79 -7.28
N ILE A 35 0.59 -11.74 -7.87
CA ILE A 35 0.70 -10.35 -7.38
C ILE A 35 0.13 -10.19 -5.96
N CYS A 36 -1.04 -10.76 -5.68
CA CYS A 36 -1.63 -10.69 -4.35
C CYS A 36 -0.78 -11.44 -3.32
N CYS A 37 -0.29 -12.63 -3.66
CA CYS A 37 0.63 -13.36 -2.80
C CYS A 37 1.94 -12.60 -2.57
N LEU A 38 2.52 -12.03 -3.63
CA LEU A 38 3.74 -11.23 -3.56
C LEU A 38 3.53 -10.00 -2.67
N ARG A 39 2.42 -9.28 -2.82
CA ARG A 39 2.06 -8.14 -1.98
C ARG A 39 1.97 -8.54 -0.50
N MET A 40 1.34 -9.66 -0.18
CA MET A 40 1.23 -10.16 1.20
C MET A 40 2.61 -10.44 1.83
N ARG A 41 3.50 -11.10 1.09
CA ARG A 41 4.83 -11.47 1.59
C ARG A 41 5.82 -10.31 1.60
N ALA A 42 5.88 -9.55 0.51
CA ALA A 42 6.88 -8.51 0.30
C ALA A 42 6.53 -7.19 0.99
N LEU A 43 5.26 -6.77 0.96
CA LEU A 43 4.83 -5.49 1.51
C LEU A 43 4.31 -5.67 2.94
N TYR A 44 3.26 -6.48 3.12
CA TYR A 44 2.65 -6.68 4.43
C TYR A 44 3.47 -7.55 5.40
N LYS A 45 4.52 -8.22 4.92
CA LYS A 45 5.38 -9.13 5.70
C LYS A 45 4.60 -10.26 6.40
N LYS A 46 3.52 -10.73 5.75
CA LYS A 46 2.68 -11.83 6.23
C LYS A 46 2.82 -13.03 5.32
N ARG A 47 2.89 -14.23 5.91
CA ARG A 47 2.98 -15.50 5.19
C ARG A 47 1.69 -16.30 5.22
N ASP A 48 0.60 -15.71 5.70
CA ASP A 48 -0.69 -16.38 5.80
C ASP A 48 -1.44 -16.35 4.48
N CYS A 49 -2.20 -17.40 4.21
CA CYS A 49 -3.16 -17.41 3.11
C CYS A 49 -4.17 -16.25 3.30
N PRO A 50 -4.35 -15.38 2.30
CA PRO A 50 -5.28 -14.27 2.41
C PRO A 50 -6.75 -14.73 2.60
N LEU A 51 -7.10 -15.93 2.09
CA LEU A 51 -8.45 -16.49 2.16
C LEU A 51 -8.73 -17.21 3.49
N CYS A 52 -7.91 -18.21 3.85
CA CYS A 52 -8.18 -19.06 5.03
C CYS A 52 -7.32 -18.77 6.26
N LYS A 53 -6.35 -17.85 6.16
CA LYS A 53 -5.40 -17.49 7.24
C LYS A 53 -4.44 -18.61 7.68
N THR A 54 -4.42 -19.75 7.02
CA THR A 54 -3.41 -20.79 7.23
C THR A 54 -2.03 -20.24 6.87
N GLU A 55 -1.05 -20.46 7.75
CA GLU A 55 0.35 -20.11 7.48
C GLU A 55 0.86 -20.87 6.26
N LEU A 56 1.51 -20.17 5.34
CA LEU A 56 2.12 -20.73 4.14
C LEU A 56 3.64 -20.61 4.25
N PRO A 57 4.37 -21.65 4.69
CA PRO A 57 5.82 -21.61 4.78
C PRO A 57 6.48 -21.39 3.40
N ALA A 58 5.93 -22.03 2.37
CA ALA A 58 6.36 -21.93 0.98
C ALA A 58 5.14 -21.76 0.05
N VAL A 59 5.35 -21.03 -1.04
CA VAL A 59 4.38 -20.90 -2.14
C VAL A 59 5.07 -21.14 -3.46
N VAL A 60 4.37 -21.78 -4.38
CA VAL A 60 4.81 -22.00 -5.77
C VAL A 60 3.98 -21.12 -6.70
N PHE A 61 4.64 -20.42 -7.61
CA PHE A 61 4.02 -19.74 -8.74
C PHE A 61 3.97 -20.70 -9.94
N THR A 62 2.78 -20.91 -10.48
CA THR A 62 2.53 -21.84 -11.59
C THR A 62 1.47 -21.29 -12.54
N THR A 63 1.50 -21.73 -13.79
CA THR A 63 0.41 -21.50 -14.76
C THR A 63 -0.69 -22.55 -14.66
N GLN A 64 -0.46 -23.64 -13.93
CA GLN A 64 -1.41 -24.75 -13.82
C GLN A 64 -2.49 -24.42 -12.77
N SER A 65 -3.69 -24.13 -13.24
CA SER A 65 -4.89 -24.07 -12.38
C SER A 65 -5.13 -25.46 -11.77
N GLY A 66 -5.53 -25.50 -10.50
CA GLY A 66 -5.81 -26.76 -9.79
C GLY A 66 -4.61 -27.50 -9.20
N ALA A 67 -3.37 -27.08 -9.46
CA ALA A 67 -2.20 -27.85 -9.02
C ALA A 67 -2.10 -27.95 -7.48
N LEU A 68 -1.55 -29.07 -7.00
CA LEU A 68 -1.35 -29.31 -5.57
C LEU A 68 0.10 -29.03 -5.21
N LEU A 69 0.34 -28.49 -4.02
CA LEU A 69 1.73 -28.23 -3.59
C LEU A 69 2.59 -29.51 -3.57
N SER A 70 1.97 -30.66 -3.30
CA SER A 70 2.64 -31.97 -3.26
C SER A 70 3.15 -32.46 -4.61
N SER A 71 2.67 -31.93 -5.74
CA SER A 71 3.18 -32.31 -7.06
C SER A 71 4.52 -31.65 -7.39
N PHE A 72 4.91 -30.61 -6.65
CA PHE A 72 6.14 -29.87 -6.88
C PHE A 72 7.28 -30.39 -5.99
N ASP A 73 8.42 -30.72 -6.62
CA ASP A 73 9.65 -31.05 -5.91
C ASP A 73 10.51 -29.80 -5.71
N PHE A 74 10.39 -29.17 -4.53
CA PHE A 74 11.15 -27.99 -4.14
C PHE A 74 12.68 -28.14 -4.26
N SER A 75 13.19 -29.37 -4.22
CA SER A 75 14.64 -29.62 -4.33
C SER A 75 15.14 -29.50 -5.77
N ARG A 76 14.25 -29.65 -6.75
CA ARG A 76 14.56 -29.58 -8.19
C ARG A 76 14.25 -28.24 -8.81
N MET A 77 13.59 -27.33 -8.09
CA MET A 77 13.24 -26.00 -8.58
C MET A 77 14.42 -25.04 -8.40
N PRO A 78 15.09 -24.61 -9.50
CA PRO A 78 16.24 -23.72 -9.41
C PRO A 78 15.85 -22.28 -9.13
N TYR A 79 14.65 -21.85 -9.56
CA TYR A 79 14.16 -20.49 -9.44
C TYR A 79 13.38 -20.31 -8.13
N LYS A 80 13.99 -19.62 -7.18
CA LYS A 80 13.36 -19.33 -5.88
C LYS A 80 13.87 -18.03 -5.29
N ASP A 81 12.98 -17.35 -4.58
CA ASP A 81 13.34 -16.26 -3.67
C ASP A 81 13.36 -16.80 -2.23
N PRO A 82 14.54 -16.96 -1.60
CA PRO A 82 14.64 -17.50 -0.25
C PRO A 82 14.01 -16.60 0.82
N HIS A 83 14.03 -15.28 0.62
CA HIS A 83 13.56 -14.31 1.60
C HIS A 83 12.03 -14.30 1.69
N LEU A 84 11.36 -14.38 0.55
CA LEU A 84 9.91 -14.45 0.43
C LEU A 84 9.41 -15.88 0.50
N SER A 85 10.28 -16.88 0.37
CA SER A 85 9.93 -18.30 0.34
C SER A 85 8.93 -18.60 -0.79
N ILE A 86 9.22 -18.03 -1.95
CA ILE A 86 8.46 -18.20 -3.20
C ILE A 86 9.32 -19.01 -4.17
N TYR A 87 8.70 -19.98 -4.82
CA TYR A 87 9.32 -20.83 -5.84
C TYR A 87 8.64 -20.57 -7.17
N CYS A 88 9.41 -20.55 -8.25
CA CYS A 88 8.91 -20.35 -9.61
C CYS A 88 9.29 -21.56 -10.47
N GLU A 89 8.40 -21.98 -11.36
CA GLU A 89 8.68 -23.04 -12.33
C GLU A 89 9.61 -22.57 -13.44
N THR A 90 9.40 -21.33 -13.92
CA THR A 90 10.13 -20.76 -15.05
C THR A 90 11.00 -19.58 -14.64
N LEU A 91 12.01 -19.29 -15.47
CA LEU A 91 12.84 -18.09 -15.31
C LEU A 91 11.99 -16.81 -15.43
N GLU A 92 11.04 -16.79 -16.37
CA GLU A 92 10.14 -15.66 -16.62
C GLU A 92 9.32 -15.27 -15.38
N GLN A 93 8.73 -16.26 -14.69
CA GLN A 93 8.02 -16.02 -13.43
C GLN A 93 8.92 -15.39 -12.36
N MET A 94 10.20 -15.81 -12.30
CA MET A 94 11.17 -15.23 -11.38
C MET A 94 11.55 -13.79 -11.76
N GLU A 95 11.74 -13.52 -13.05
CA GLU A 95 12.03 -12.18 -13.55
C GLU A 95 10.86 -11.21 -13.31
N ASN A 96 9.63 -11.67 -13.55
CA ASN A 96 8.40 -10.92 -13.25
C ASN A 96 8.32 -10.59 -11.74
N LEU A 97 8.48 -11.60 -10.87
CA LEU A 97 8.52 -11.41 -9.41
C LEU A 97 9.54 -10.34 -9.01
N LEU A 98 10.78 -10.47 -9.48
CA LEU A 98 11.86 -9.53 -9.17
C LEU A 98 11.58 -8.14 -9.73
N SER A 99 10.94 -8.04 -10.90
CA SER A 99 10.55 -6.77 -11.51
C SER A 99 9.62 -5.97 -10.59
N HIS A 100 8.59 -6.60 -10.01
CA HIS A 100 7.68 -5.92 -9.08
C HIS A 100 8.36 -5.39 -7.80
N LEU A 101 9.47 -6.01 -7.38
CA LEU A 101 10.21 -5.63 -6.17
C LEU A 101 11.22 -4.48 -6.39
N LYS A 102 11.51 -4.14 -7.65
CA LYS A 102 12.43 -3.04 -7.99
C LYS A 102 11.74 -1.68 -7.82
N PHE A 103 12.55 -0.62 -7.68
CA PHE A 103 12.05 0.75 -7.64
C PHE A 103 11.78 1.28 -9.05
N ASN A 104 10.77 0.72 -9.70
CA ASN A 104 10.29 1.15 -11.01
C ASN A 104 9.59 2.51 -10.90
N CYS A 105 9.76 3.35 -11.92
CA CYS A 105 9.04 4.61 -12.07
C CYS A 105 7.52 4.36 -12.16
N PRO A 106 6.68 5.12 -11.44
CA PRO A 106 5.23 5.05 -11.58
C PRO A 106 4.68 5.78 -12.82
N HIS A 107 5.52 6.33 -13.70
CA HIS A 107 5.07 7.01 -14.92
C HIS A 107 4.86 5.97 -16.05
N PRO A 108 3.76 6.02 -16.84
CA PRO A 108 3.40 4.92 -17.74
C PRO A 108 4.34 4.84 -18.93
N ASP A 109 4.85 5.98 -19.37
CA ASP A 109 5.80 6.07 -20.47
C ASP A 109 7.26 6.00 -19.98
N CYS A 110 7.53 5.44 -18.80
CA CYS A 110 8.87 5.38 -18.22
C CYS A 110 9.22 4.03 -17.59
N ASP A 111 10.18 3.34 -18.20
CA ASP A 111 10.70 2.06 -17.72
C ASP A 111 11.95 2.23 -16.82
N ALA A 112 12.19 3.43 -16.28
CA ALA A 112 13.36 3.69 -15.48
C ALA A 112 13.29 2.95 -14.13
N ILE A 113 14.37 2.23 -13.81
CA ILE A 113 14.52 1.51 -12.56
C ILE A 113 15.56 2.21 -11.70
N GLN A 114 15.23 2.47 -10.44
CA GLN A 114 16.10 3.15 -9.49
C GLN A 114 16.60 2.21 -8.38
N SER A 115 17.63 2.64 -7.66
CA SER A 115 18.24 1.84 -6.58
C SER A 115 17.54 2.00 -5.23
N ASN A 116 16.91 3.16 -5.00
CA ASN A 116 16.25 3.48 -3.74
C ASN A 116 15.18 4.57 -3.92
N TRP A 117 14.39 4.79 -2.86
CA TRP A 117 13.34 5.82 -2.83
C TRP A 117 13.82 7.25 -3.05
N LYS A 118 15.05 7.60 -2.65
CA LYS A 118 15.56 8.97 -2.84
C LYS A 118 15.85 9.22 -4.32
N ASP A 119 16.49 8.27 -4.98
CA ASP A 119 16.78 8.31 -6.41
C ASP A 119 15.50 8.30 -7.23
N LEU A 120 14.50 7.50 -6.82
CA LEU A 120 13.17 7.49 -7.46
C LEU A 120 12.47 8.85 -7.37
N LYS A 121 12.48 9.50 -6.20
CA LYS A 121 11.90 10.84 -6.04
C LYS A 121 12.63 11.90 -6.85
N TYR A 122 13.95 11.81 -6.89
CA TYR A 122 14.76 12.71 -7.72
C TYR A 122 14.46 12.51 -9.20
N HIS A 123 14.42 11.25 -9.65
CA HIS A 123 14.08 10.89 -11.02
C HIS A 123 12.72 11.43 -11.44
N THR A 124 11.66 11.18 -10.66
CA THR A 124 10.31 11.65 -11.01
C THR A 124 10.26 13.17 -11.08
N SER A 125 10.96 13.86 -10.17
CA SER A 125 10.99 15.32 -10.14
C SER A 125 11.81 15.92 -11.27
N ALA A 126 12.88 15.25 -11.72
CA ALA A 126 13.80 15.79 -12.73
C ALA A 126 13.39 15.44 -14.16
N VAL A 127 12.77 14.28 -14.36
CA VAL A 127 12.40 13.77 -15.70
C VAL A 127 10.93 14.06 -16.02
N HIS A 128 10.04 13.97 -15.03
CA HIS A 128 8.60 14.09 -15.25
C HIS A 128 7.99 15.36 -14.67
N ASP A 129 8.76 16.22 -13.98
CA ASP A 129 8.26 17.37 -13.22
C ASP A 129 7.16 16.98 -12.19
N LEU A 130 7.21 15.73 -11.72
CA LEU A 130 6.23 15.13 -10.81
C LEU A 130 6.90 14.66 -9.52
N VAL A 131 6.19 14.80 -8.41
CA VAL A 131 6.67 14.49 -7.07
C VAL A 131 5.84 13.39 -6.42
N LEU A 132 6.51 12.56 -5.62
CA LEU A 132 5.89 11.53 -4.79
C LEU A 132 5.64 12.06 -3.37
N CYS A 133 4.53 11.64 -2.74
CA CYS A 133 4.27 11.96 -1.34
C CYS A 133 5.15 11.11 -0.40
N ASP A 134 5.98 11.77 0.41
CA ASP A 134 6.90 11.09 1.34
C ASP A 134 6.20 10.15 2.34
N LEU A 135 5.06 10.58 2.88
CA LEU A 135 4.25 9.79 3.82
C LEU A 135 3.69 8.55 3.12
N CYS A 136 3.13 8.71 1.92
CA CYS A 136 2.64 7.59 1.14
C CYS A 136 3.75 6.59 0.82
N CYS A 137 4.92 7.03 0.34
CA CYS A 137 6.05 6.14 0.05
C CYS A 137 6.56 5.35 1.24
N SER A 138 6.38 5.88 2.45
CA SER A 138 6.90 5.26 3.67
C SER A 138 5.88 4.34 4.36
N ASN A 139 4.59 4.60 4.16
CA ASN A 139 3.52 3.94 4.93
C ASN A 139 2.56 3.11 4.07
N LYS A 140 2.33 3.48 2.80
CA LYS A 140 1.39 2.78 1.91
C LYS A 140 2.01 1.47 1.43
N GLN A 141 1.31 0.37 1.65
CA GLN A 141 1.74 -0.99 1.29
C GLN A 141 1.42 -1.29 -0.19
N VAL A 142 2.07 -0.57 -1.10
CA VAL A 142 1.96 -0.74 -2.55
C VAL A 142 3.35 -0.77 -3.18
N PHE A 143 3.46 -1.36 -4.38
CA PHE A 143 4.75 -1.39 -5.09
C PHE A 143 5.12 0.00 -5.60
N SER A 144 6.40 0.23 -5.90
CA SER A 144 6.87 1.57 -6.27
C SER A 144 6.14 2.16 -7.48
N HIS A 145 5.88 1.34 -8.49
CA HIS A 145 5.16 1.72 -9.72
C HIS A 145 3.66 1.95 -9.51
N GLU A 146 3.09 1.51 -8.38
CA GLU A 146 1.69 1.74 -8.02
C GLU A 146 1.48 3.05 -7.24
N HIS A 147 2.55 3.81 -7.00
CA HIS A 147 2.44 5.11 -6.35
C HIS A 147 1.88 6.18 -7.28
N THR A 148 1.01 7.01 -6.72
CA THR A 148 0.48 8.18 -7.44
C THR A 148 1.53 9.28 -7.50
N LEU A 149 1.77 9.78 -8.70
CA LEU A 149 2.56 10.96 -8.96
C LEU A 149 1.70 12.22 -8.87
N PHE A 150 2.27 13.29 -8.32
CA PHE A 150 1.57 14.55 -8.13
C PHE A 150 2.37 15.70 -8.75
N THR A 151 1.67 16.72 -9.25
CA THR A 151 2.33 18.02 -9.46
C THR A 151 2.66 18.64 -8.11
N SER A 152 3.60 19.58 -8.06
CA SER A 152 3.97 20.27 -6.81
C SER A 152 2.77 20.91 -6.11
N LYS A 153 1.80 21.45 -6.88
CA LYS A 153 0.54 21.98 -6.33
C LYS A 153 -0.41 20.86 -5.90
N GLY A 154 -0.52 19.80 -6.71
CA GLY A 154 -1.34 18.62 -6.40
C GLY A 154 -0.92 17.93 -5.10
N LEU A 155 0.37 17.91 -4.78
CA LEU A 155 0.88 17.33 -3.53
C LEU A 155 0.40 18.10 -2.29
N ILE A 156 0.31 19.43 -2.38
CA ILE A 156 -0.18 20.27 -1.28
C ILE A 156 -1.67 20.00 -1.04
N THR A 157 -2.45 19.90 -2.13
CA THR A 157 -3.87 19.54 -2.05
C THR A 157 -4.06 18.12 -1.49
N HIS A 158 -3.28 17.14 -1.98
CA HIS A 158 -3.27 15.77 -1.46
C HIS A 158 -3.02 15.71 0.05
N ARG A 159 -2.06 16.49 0.55
CA ARG A 159 -1.74 16.54 1.99
C ARG A 159 -2.85 17.17 2.82
N ASN A 160 -3.53 18.20 2.32
CA ASN A 160 -4.48 18.99 3.12
C ASN A 160 -5.93 18.55 3.01
N ASN A 161 -6.37 18.23 1.80
CA ASN A 161 -7.79 18.10 1.45
C ASN A 161 -8.14 16.73 0.87
N GLY A 162 -7.14 15.87 0.64
CA GLY A 162 -7.37 14.61 -0.05
C GLY A 162 -7.09 14.65 -1.55
N SER A 163 -7.48 13.59 -2.24
CA SER A 163 -7.08 13.31 -3.62
C SER A 163 -7.62 14.32 -4.64
N VAL A 164 -6.71 15.04 -5.30
CA VAL A 164 -6.80 15.38 -6.74
C VAL A 164 -5.42 15.05 -7.34
N GLY A 165 -5.08 13.76 -7.34
CA GLY A 165 -4.03 13.25 -8.24
C GLY A 165 -4.60 13.15 -9.65
N ILE A 166 -3.75 13.06 -10.68
CA ILE A 166 -4.22 12.64 -12.00
C ILE A 166 -4.68 11.18 -11.85
N PRO A 167 -5.98 10.85 -11.98
CA PRO A 167 -6.43 9.48 -11.97
C PRO A 167 -6.11 8.88 -13.33
N GLY A 168 -5.04 8.08 -13.38
CA GLY A 168 -4.62 7.30 -14.56
C GLY A 168 -3.84 6.02 -14.20
N PHE A 169 -3.78 5.65 -12.91
CA PHE A 169 -3.03 4.49 -12.39
C PHE A 169 -3.81 3.69 -11.33
N ARG A 170 -5.13 3.62 -11.50
CA ARG A 170 -5.97 2.52 -11.00
C ARG A 170 -6.84 2.12 -12.17
N GLY A 171 -6.94 0.81 -12.43
CA GLY A 171 -7.51 0.18 -13.62
C GLY A 171 -8.47 1.06 -14.40
N LEU A 172 -8.08 1.43 -15.63
CA LEU A 172 -9.05 1.83 -16.63
C LEU A 172 -10.02 0.66 -16.76
N LYS A 173 -11.21 0.80 -16.17
CA LYS A 173 -12.40 0.25 -16.81
C LYS A 173 -12.47 0.93 -18.17
N ARG A 174 -12.17 0.16 -19.21
CA ARG A 174 -12.25 0.58 -20.60
C ARG A 174 -13.73 0.92 -20.89
N GLY A 175 -14.10 2.20 -20.85
CA GLY A 175 -15.41 2.63 -21.35
C GLY A 175 -16.14 3.81 -20.66
N GLU A 176 -15.62 4.41 -19.59
CA GLU A 176 -16.32 5.54 -18.96
C GLU A 176 -15.48 6.82 -19.00
N SER A 177 -16.09 7.88 -19.53
CA SER A 177 -15.55 9.23 -19.61
C SER A 177 -15.04 9.73 -18.27
N ALA A 178 -13.98 10.54 -18.31
CA ALA A 178 -13.33 11.19 -17.17
C ALA A 178 -14.30 12.08 -16.37
N GLU A 179 -15.15 11.45 -15.56
CA GLU A 179 -15.87 12.08 -14.47
C GLU A 179 -15.03 11.97 -13.20
N ILE A 180 -14.97 13.09 -12.49
CA ILE A 180 -14.30 13.29 -11.20
C ILE A 180 -14.56 12.07 -10.31
N THR A 181 -13.51 11.28 -10.11
CA THR A 181 -13.58 10.01 -9.38
C THR A 181 -14.22 10.21 -8.01
N ALA A 182 -15.19 9.36 -7.71
CA ALA A 182 -15.91 9.26 -6.43
C ALA A 182 -15.01 9.53 -5.22
N ASP A 183 -15.55 10.26 -4.24
CA ASP A 183 -14.98 10.52 -2.91
C ASP A 183 -14.36 9.24 -2.35
N ASP A 184 -13.04 9.13 -2.41
CA ASP A 184 -12.27 8.01 -1.86
C ASP A 184 -12.25 8.05 -0.32
N GLY A 185 -12.95 9.03 0.28
CA GLY A 185 -13.01 9.28 1.71
C GLY A 185 -11.67 9.73 2.29
N PHE A 186 -10.64 9.90 1.45
CA PHE A 186 -9.31 10.29 1.89
C PHE A 186 -9.29 11.80 2.07
N LYS A 187 -9.32 12.27 3.32
CA LYS A 187 -9.36 13.70 3.67
C LYS A 187 -7.98 14.37 3.76
N GLY A 188 -6.94 13.70 3.26
CA GLY A 188 -5.56 14.14 3.38
C GLY A 188 -4.87 13.62 4.65
N HIS A 189 -3.62 14.02 4.80
CA HIS A 189 -2.77 13.61 5.92
C HIS A 189 -3.03 14.51 7.14
N PRO A 190 -3.37 13.94 8.31
CA PRO A 190 -3.64 14.75 9.50
C PRO A 190 -2.39 15.49 9.95
N LYS A 191 -2.58 16.75 10.32
CA LYS A 191 -1.51 17.67 10.71
C LYS A 191 -1.62 18.00 12.19
N CYS A 192 -0.50 17.93 12.91
CA CYS A 192 -0.47 18.41 14.29
C CYS A 192 -0.69 19.93 14.31
N GLN A 193 -1.68 20.37 15.09
CA GLN A 193 -2.03 21.79 15.18
C GLN A 193 -0.93 22.64 15.83
N PHE A 194 -0.08 22.02 16.66
CA PHE A 194 1.01 22.68 17.37
C PHE A 194 2.31 22.66 16.56
N CYS A 195 2.78 21.48 16.17
CA CYS A 195 4.05 21.31 15.48
C CYS A 195 3.97 21.60 13.96
N LYS A 196 2.76 21.66 13.38
CA LYS A 196 2.53 21.82 11.94
C LYS A 196 3.16 20.71 11.07
N ILE A 197 3.45 19.55 11.65
CA ILE A 197 3.96 18.35 10.97
C ILE A 197 2.78 17.48 10.52
N TYR A 198 2.89 16.86 9.34
CA TYR A 198 1.90 15.93 8.79
C TYR A 198 2.24 14.49 9.20
N PHE A 199 1.20 13.70 9.47
CA PHE A 199 1.28 12.28 9.80
C PHE A 199 0.50 11.47 8.77
N TYR A 200 0.82 10.18 8.63
CA TYR A 200 0.14 9.35 7.63
C TYR A 200 -1.36 9.18 7.96
N ASP A 201 -1.67 8.90 9.22
CA ASP A 201 -3.01 8.64 9.74
C ASP A 201 -3.22 9.32 11.12
N ASN A 202 -4.47 9.29 11.62
CA ASN A 202 -4.82 9.89 12.90
C ASN A 202 -4.15 9.14 14.07
N ASP A 203 -3.91 7.84 13.95
CA ASP A 203 -3.29 7.03 14.99
C ASP A 203 -1.85 7.48 15.27
N GLN A 204 -1.08 7.76 14.22
CA GLN A 204 0.27 8.30 14.31
C GLN A 204 0.26 9.72 14.88
N LEU A 205 -0.71 10.56 14.46
CA LEU A 205 -0.88 11.88 15.05
C LEU A 205 -1.18 11.78 16.55
N TYR A 206 -2.08 10.90 16.98
CA TYR A 206 -2.43 10.75 18.40
C TYR A 206 -1.28 10.21 19.23
N LYS A 207 -0.48 9.26 18.69
CA LYS A 207 0.76 8.82 19.33
C LYS A 207 1.72 9.98 19.53
N HIS A 208 1.92 10.80 18.49
CA HIS A 208 2.75 12.00 18.58
C HIS A 208 2.23 13.00 19.63
N CYS A 209 0.92 13.27 19.64
CA CYS A 209 0.34 14.19 20.61
C CYS A 209 0.48 13.69 22.04
N LYS A 210 0.33 12.38 22.28
CA LYS A 210 0.52 11.78 23.60
C LYS A 210 1.96 11.88 24.11
N GLU A 211 2.94 11.87 23.21
CA GLU A 211 4.37 11.92 23.57
C GLU A 211 4.92 13.35 23.67
N LYS A 212 4.40 14.28 22.87
CA LYS A 212 4.96 15.64 22.75
C LYS A 212 4.05 16.77 23.24
N HIS A 213 2.80 16.47 23.56
CA HIS A 213 1.83 17.47 24.02
C HIS A 213 1.17 17.03 25.32
N GLU A 214 0.81 18.02 26.12
CA GLU A 214 0.21 17.80 27.43
C GLU A 214 -1.28 17.53 27.29
N GLN A 215 -1.84 16.73 28.21
CA GLN A 215 -3.26 16.40 28.21
C GLN A 215 -3.85 16.61 29.60
N CYS A 216 -5.03 17.22 29.66
CA CYS A 216 -5.76 17.41 30.90
C CYS A 216 -6.30 16.08 31.43
N PHE A 217 -5.71 15.57 32.51
CA PHE A 217 -6.13 14.30 33.13
C PHE A 217 -7.56 14.34 33.69
N ILE A 218 -8.07 15.53 34.05
CA ILE A 218 -9.44 15.72 34.56
C ILE A 218 -10.45 15.54 33.42
N CYS A 219 -10.25 16.24 32.29
CA CYS A 219 -11.08 16.11 31.10
C CYS A 219 -11.02 14.72 30.47
N VAL A 220 -9.87 14.04 30.54
CA VAL A 220 -9.77 12.63 30.12
C VAL A 220 -10.62 11.73 31.00
N ARG A 221 -10.58 11.91 32.33
CA ARG A 221 -11.35 11.11 33.29
C ARG A 221 -12.86 11.32 33.16
N ASN A 222 -13.28 12.52 32.77
CA ASN A 222 -14.68 12.88 32.56
C ASN A 222 -15.19 12.56 31.14
N ASP A 223 -14.37 11.92 30.29
CA ASP A 223 -14.68 11.60 28.89
C ASP A 223 -14.99 12.80 27.98
N THR A 224 -14.73 14.02 28.43
CA THR A 224 -14.99 15.27 27.70
C THR A 224 -13.80 15.73 26.86
N GLY A 225 -12.56 15.28 27.16
CA GLY A 225 -11.34 15.77 26.50
C GLY A 225 -10.31 14.70 26.11
N ARG A 226 -10.74 13.47 25.83
CA ARG A 226 -9.83 12.36 25.48
C ARG A 226 -8.90 12.61 24.29
N LEU A 227 -9.25 13.53 23.38
CA LEU A 227 -8.43 13.91 22.22
C LEU A 227 -8.00 15.39 22.25
N GLN A 228 -8.17 16.07 23.39
CA GLN A 228 -7.71 17.44 23.58
C GLN A 228 -6.29 17.42 24.15
N TYR A 229 -5.39 18.09 23.44
CA TYR A 229 -4.00 18.23 23.81
C TYR A 229 -3.63 19.72 23.89
N TYR A 230 -2.58 20.04 24.62
CA TYR A 230 -2.07 21.40 24.83
C TYR A 230 -0.59 21.45 24.49
N THR A 231 -0.13 22.58 23.95
CA THR A 231 1.25 22.75 23.47
C THR A 231 2.30 22.45 24.54
N ASN A 232 2.06 22.92 25.77
CA ASN A 232 2.95 22.82 26.91
C ASN A 232 2.16 22.96 28.23
N TYR A 233 2.84 22.75 29.36
CA TYR A 233 2.22 22.86 30.68
C TYR A 233 1.60 24.23 30.95
N GLN A 234 2.18 25.32 30.47
CA GLN A 234 1.65 26.67 30.68
C GLN A 234 0.24 26.84 30.09
N HIS A 235 0.00 26.35 28.87
CA HIS A 235 -1.34 26.37 28.28
C HIS A 235 -2.31 25.41 28.97
N LEU A 236 -1.80 24.27 29.45
CA LEU A 236 -2.61 23.34 30.24
C LEU A 236 -3.00 23.97 31.60
N GLU A 237 -2.11 24.71 32.22
CA GLU A 237 -2.35 25.45 33.46
C GLU A 237 -3.40 26.53 33.27
N THR A 238 -3.36 27.29 32.16
CA THR A 238 -4.44 28.23 31.82
C THR A 238 -5.79 27.52 31.72
N HIS A 239 -5.86 26.35 31.05
CA HIS A 239 -7.08 25.55 31.02
C HIS A 239 -7.51 25.07 32.41
N PHE A 240 -6.56 24.73 33.29
CA PHE A 240 -6.88 24.38 34.68
C PHE A 240 -7.45 25.56 35.49
N TRP A 241 -7.11 26.81 35.16
CA TRP A 241 -7.69 28.01 35.78
C TRP A 241 -9.07 28.36 35.25
N ASP A 242 -9.28 28.18 33.94
CA ASP A 242 -10.52 28.58 33.27
C ASP A 242 -11.65 27.54 33.42
N ASP A 243 -11.33 26.26 33.23
CA ASP A 243 -12.32 25.17 33.14
C ASP A 243 -12.32 24.25 34.37
N HIS A 244 -11.32 24.39 35.24
CA HIS A 244 -11.16 23.59 36.46
C HIS A 244 -10.88 24.49 37.67
N TYR A 245 -10.94 23.91 38.86
CA TYR A 245 -10.61 24.62 40.10
C TYR A 245 -9.30 24.05 40.66
N LEU A 246 -8.21 24.79 40.50
CA LEU A 246 -6.94 24.51 41.15
C LEU A 246 -7.02 24.91 42.63
N CYS A 247 -6.43 24.09 43.51
CA CYS A 247 -6.35 24.35 44.95
C CYS A 247 -5.18 25.28 45.29
#